data_AF-A0A960FF45-F1
#
_entry.id   AF-A0A960FF45-F1
#
_cell.length_a   1.000
_cell.length_b   1.000
_cell.length_c   1.000
_cell.angle_alpha   90.00
_cell.angle_beta   90.00
_cell.angle_gamma   90.00
#
_symmetry.space_group_name_H-M   'P 1'
#
loop_
_entity.id
_entity.type
_entity.pdbx_description
1 polymer ?
#
loop_
_entity_poly.entity_id
_entity_poly.type
_entity_poly.pdbx_seq_one_letter_code
_entity_poly.pdbx_strand_id
1 'polypeptide(L)'
;MSLKQMALRHAGACRVCGVALPAKTTAVYDFTAKNVLCLSCHGDETSRRDEPVARPGELAAAGVANRRGPDRRVGERRRASDAG
;
A
#
# COMPACT_ATOMS: atom_id res chain seq x y z
N MET A 1 7.52 0.53 -21.36
CA MET A 1 6.68 1.72 -21.61
C MET A 1 7.10 2.79 -20.63
N SER A 2 7.60 3.92 -21.11
CA SER A 2 8.04 5.02 -20.24
C SER A 2 6.91 6.04 -20.12
N LEU A 3 6.04 5.83 -19.13
CA LEU A 3 4.97 6.75 -18.77
C LEU A 3 5.50 7.78 -17.77
N LYS A 4 5.25 9.06 -18.03
CA LYS A 4 5.64 10.15 -17.12
C LYS A 4 4.47 11.10 -16.89
N GLN A 5 4.18 11.38 -15.63
CA GLN A 5 3.26 12.44 -15.27
C GLN A 5 3.92 13.81 -15.49
N MET A 6 3.29 14.67 -16.30
CA MET A 6 3.73 16.05 -16.54
C MET A 6 2.58 16.95 -16.97
N ALA A 7 2.78 18.25 -16.84
CA ALA A 7 1.85 19.25 -17.38
C ALA A 7 1.99 19.30 -18.91
N LEU A 8 0.87 19.24 -19.62
CA LEU A 8 0.85 19.33 -21.08
C LEU A 8 1.31 20.70 -21.55
N ARG A 9 2.20 20.76 -22.53
CA ARG A 9 2.57 22.04 -23.15
C ARG A 9 1.48 22.57 -24.08
N HIS A 10 0.78 21.67 -24.77
CA HIS A 10 -0.26 21.95 -25.74
C HIS A 10 -1.52 21.17 -25.39
N ALA A 11 -2.68 21.65 -25.84
CA ALA A 11 -3.92 20.88 -25.69
C ALA A 11 -3.80 19.54 -26.45
N GLY A 12 -4.35 18.49 -25.87
CA GLY A 12 -4.35 17.14 -26.43
C GLY A 12 -5.62 16.39 -26.09
N ALA A 13 -5.70 15.11 -26.45
CA ALA A 13 -6.80 14.24 -26.07
C ALA A 13 -6.26 12.96 -25.45
N CYS A 14 -6.98 12.40 -24.48
CA CYS A 14 -6.64 11.11 -23.91
C CYS A 14 -6.81 10.00 -24.96
N ARG A 15 -5.79 9.14 -25.13
CA ARG A 15 -5.87 8.00 -26.04
C ARG A 15 -6.92 6.95 -25.65
N VAL A 16 -7.25 6.84 -24.37
CA VAL A 16 -8.16 5.80 -23.85
C VAL A 16 -9.61 6.25 -23.94
N CYS A 17 -9.95 7.41 -23.37
CA CYS A 17 -11.33 7.89 -23.32
C CYS A 17 -11.65 9.03 -24.29
N GLY A 18 -10.67 9.57 -25.02
CA GLY A 18 -10.87 10.65 -25.98
C GLY A 18 -11.12 12.03 -25.37
N VAL A 19 -11.10 12.18 -24.03
CA VAL A 19 -11.37 13.47 -23.39
C VAL A 19 -10.34 14.52 -23.80
N ALA A 20 -10.81 15.72 -24.12
CA ALA A 20 -9.95 16.86 -24.37
C ALA A 20 -9.24 17.29 -23.08
N LEU A 21 -7.92 17.38 -23.15
CA LEU A 21 -7.06 17.84 -22.07
C LEU A 21 -6.48 19.19 -22.49
N PRO A 22 -6.87 20.29 -21.82
CA PRO A 22 -6.34 21.61 -22.10
C PRO A 22 -4.82 21.69 -21.96
N ALA A 23 -4.22 22.72 -22.55
CA ALA A 23 -2.83 23.04 -22.28
C ALA A 23 -2.64 23.31 -20.78
N LYS A 24 -1.46 22.95 -20.26
CA LYS A 24 -1.05 23.03 -18.86
C LYS A 24 -1.80 22.10 -17.90
N THR A 25 -2.69 21.23 -18.40
CA THR A 25 -3.32 20.19 -17.59
C THR A 25 -2.32 19.09 -17.25
N THR A 26 -2.31 18.66 -15.98
CA THR A 26 -1.51 17.51 -15.54
C THR A 26 -2.07 16.23 -16.14
N ALA A 27 -1.25 15.53 -16.92
CA ALA A 27 -1.59 14.28 -17.57
C ALA A 27 -0.39 13.33 -17.57
N VAL A 28 -0.58 12.09 -18.04
CA VAL A 28 0.50 11.13 -18.21
C VAL A 28 0.86 11.05 -19.68
N TYR A 29 2.13 11.28 -19.99
CA TYR A 29 2.65 11.18 -21.34
C TYR A 29 3.45 9.89 -21.52
N ASP A 30 3.11 9.16 -22.57
CA ASP A 30 3.88 8.01 -23.04
C ASP A 30 4.95 8.50 -24.03
N PHE A 31 6.22 8.48 -23.62
CA PHE A 31 7.33 8.86 -24.50
C PHE A 31 7.61 7.84 -25.59
N THR A 32 7.25 6.58 -25.37
CA THR A 32 7.45 5.49 -26.33
C THR A 32 6.42 5.59 -27.45
N ALA A 33 5.13 5.72 -27.09
CA ALA A 33 4.05 5.78 -28.06
C ALA A 33 3.66 7.21 -28.47
N LYS A 34 4.24 8.24 -27.84
CA LYS A 34 3.92 9.67 -28.02
C LYS A 34 2.43 9.98 -27.83
N ASN A 35 1.82 9.38 -26.80
CA ASN A 35 0.40 9.56 -26.49
C ASN A 35 0.20 10.19 -25.12
N VAL A 36 -0.97 10.78 -24.93
CA VAL A 36 -1.41 11.35 -23.65
C VAL A 36 -2.50 10.47 -23.05
N LEU A 37 -2.40 10.22 -21.74
CA LEU A 37 -3.39 9.56 -20.92
C LEU A 37 -3.84 10.53 -19.82
N CYS A 38 -5.14 10.58 -19.53
CA CYS A 38 -5.63 11.32 -18.38
C CYS A 38 -5.29 10.59 -17.08
N LEU A 39 -5.32 11.31 -15.95
CA LEU A 39 -4.99 10.74 -14.65
C LEU A 39 -5.97 9.63 -14.23
N SER A 40 -7.24 9.71 -14.63
CA SER A 40 -8.23 8.67 -14.37
C SER A 40 -7.84 7.36 -15.06
N CYS A 41 -7.63 7.37 -16.38
CA CYS A 41 -7.25 6.17 -17.13
C CYS A 41 -5.86 5.65 -16.74
N HIS A 42 -4.95 6.51 -16.28
CA HIS A 42 -3.68 6.06 -15.73
C HIS A 42 -3.84 5.40 -14.35
N GLY A 43 -4.68 5.96 -13.48
CA GLY A 43 -4.96 5.44 -12.14
C GLY A 43 -5.55 4.03 -12.17
N ASP A 44 -6.44 3.73 -13.13
CA ASP A 44 -6.95 2.37 -13.35
C ASP A 44 -5.84 1.36 -13.71
N GLU A 45 -4.85 1.79 -14.52
CA GLU A 45 -3.73 0.95 -14.94
C GLU A 45 -2.67 0.76 -13.85
N THR A 46 -2.37 1.80 -13.07
CA THR A 46 -1.42 1.70 -11.95
C THR A 46 -2.02 1.00 -10.76
N SER A 47 -3.30 1.19 -10.46
CA SER A 47 -3.97 0.50 -9.34
C SER A 47 -4.03 -1.01 -9.56
N ARG A 48 -3.91 -1.51 -10.80
CA ARG A 48 -3.75 -2.95 -11.10
C ARG A 48 -2.33 -3.46 -10.91
N ARG A 49 -1.33 -2.57 -10.90
CA ARG A 49 0.09 -2.93 -10.83
C ARG A 49 0.68 -2.72 -9.44
N ASP A 50 0.10 -1.81 -8.68
CA ASP A 50 0.43 -1.50 -7.29
C ASP A 50 -0.56 -2.23 -6.37
N GLU A 51 -0.50 -3.56 -6.35
CA GLU A 51 -0.86 -4.28 -5.12
C GLU A 51 0.28 -3.96 -4.16
N PRO A 52 0.06 -3.18 -3.08
CA PRO A 52 1.09 -2.98 -2.10
C PRO A 52 1.37 -4.35 -1.52
N VAL A 53 2.57 -4.89 -1.76
CA VAL A 53 3.13 -5.90 -0.89
C VAL A 53 3.26 -5.24 0.48
N ALA A 54 2.18 -5.31 1.25
CA ALA A 54 2.16 -5.00 2.66
C ALA A 54 3.17 -5.96 3.29
N ARG A 55 4.35 -5.44 3.61
CA ARG A 55 5.31 -6.18 4.41
C ARG A 55 4.66 -6.37 5.80
N PRO A 56 4.44 -7.60 6.29
CA PRO A 56 4.03 -7.79 7.67
C PRO A 56 5.26 -7.53 8.54
N GLY A 57 5.39 -6.30 9.03
CA GLY A 57 6.50 -5.91 9.87
C GLY A 57 6.26 -4.57 10.55
N GLU A 58 6.10 -4.63 11.87
CA GLU A 58 6.22 -3.53 12.83
C GLU A 58 4.99 -2.64 13.04
N LEU A 59 4.08 -3.14 13.88
CA LEU A 59 3.42 -2.31 14.88
C LEU A 59 4.11 -2.51 16.23
N ALA A 60 5.12 -1.67 16.50
CA ALA A 60 5.60 -1.46 17.86
C ALA A 60 4.62 -0.53 18.59
N ALA A 61 3.91 -1.06 19.58
CA ALA A 61 3.24 -0.26 20.59
C ALA A 61 3.59 -0.83 21.97
N ALA A 62 4.64 -0.24 22.57
CA ALA A 62 4.92 -0.37 23.98
C ALA A 62 3.76 0.25 24.78
N GLY A 63 3.07 -0.57 25.56
CA GLY A 63 2.06 -0.13 26.53
C GLY A 63 2.27 -0.88 27.83
N VAL A 64 2.99 -0.26 28.78
CA VAL A 64 3.09 -0.73 30.16
C VAL A 64 1.76 -0.45 30.86
N ALA A 65 1.11 -1.48 31.40
CA ALA A 65 0.11 -1.32 32.46
C ALA A 65 0.04 -2.56 33.35
N ASN A 66 0.67 -2.43 34.51
CA ASN A 66 0.57 -3.27 35.70
C ASN A 66 -0.91 -3.49 36.08
N ARG A 67 -1.39 -4.74 36.13
CA ARG A 67 -2.62 -5.11 36.86
C ARG A 67 -2.40 -6.34 37.72
N ARG A 68 -2.60 -6.13 39.02
CA ARG A 68 -2.62 -7.09 40.14
C ARG A 68 -3.76 -8.10 40.03
N GLY A 69 -3.42 -9.39 40.27
CA GLY A 69 -4.19 -10.44 40.98
C GLY A 69 -5.49 -10.98 40.37
N PRO A 70 -6.08 -12.10 40.85
CA PRO A 70 -5.71 -12.90 42.04
C PRO A 70 -5.54 -14.43 41.81
N ASP A 71 -5.03 -15.05 42.87
CA ASP A 71 -5.01 -16.48 43.25
C ASP A 71 -6.10 -17.38 42.63
N ARG A 72 -5.67 -18.47 42.00
CA ARG A 72 -6.45 -19.71 41.94
C ARG A 72 -5.54 -20.89 42.25
N ARG A 73 -5.62 -21.37 43.49
CA ARG A 73 -5.16 -22.70 43.90
C ARG A 73 -5.78 -23.79 43.03
N VAL A 74 -4.94 -24.63 42.44
CA VAL A 74 -5.14 -26.08 42.23
C VAL A 74 -3.73 -26.67 42.36
N GLY A 75 -3.35 -27.39 43.39
CA GLY A 75 -4.06 -28.50 44.01
C GLY A 75 -3.53 -29.81 43.44
N GLU A 76 -2.32 -30.21 43.90
CA GLU A 76 -1.87 -31.61 44.07
C GLU A 76 -1.70 -32.47 42.78
N ARG A 77 -0.55 -33.08 42.49
CA ARG A 77 -0.11 -34.32 43.17
C ARG A 77 1.30 -34.77 42.75
N ARG A 78 2.09 -35.11 43.80
CA ARG A 78 3.06 -36.22 43.92
C ARG A 78 4.35 -36.09 43.11
N ARG A 79 5.47 -35.70 43.75
CA ARG A 79 6.43 -36.61 44.44
C ARG A 79 6.68 -37.92 43.67
N ALA A 80 7.79 -37.96 42.94
CA ALA A 80 8.70 -39.10 42.80
C ALA A 80 9.98 -38.52 42.15
N SER A 81 11.10 -38.46 42.86
CA SER A 81 12.18 -39.47 42.84
C SER A 81 13.10 -39.26 41.63
N ASP A 82 14.42 -39.25 41.72
CA ASP A 82 15.39 -39.41 42.78
C ASP A 82 16.75 -38.97 42.19
N ALA A 83 17.76 -38.85 43.04
CA ALA A 83 19.12 -38.50 42.67
C ALA A 83 19.78 -39.48 41.68
N GLY A 84 20.75 -38.96 40.95
CA GLY A 84 21.75 -39.71 40.19
C GLY A 84 22.85 -38.77 39.76
#